data_AF-A0A847AX10-F1
#
_entry.id   AF-A0A847AX10-F1
#
_cell.length_a   1.000
_cell.length_b   1.000
_cell.length_c   1.000
_cell.angle_alpha   90.00
_cell.angle_beta   90.00
_cell.angle_gamma   90.00
#
_symmetry.space_group_name_H-M   'P 1'
#
loop_
_entity.id
_entity.type
_entity.pdbx_description
1 polymer ?
#
loop_
_entity_poly.entity_id
_entity_poly.type
_entity_poly.pdbx_seq_one_letter_code
_entity_poly.pdbx_strand_id
1 'polypeptide(L)'
;MRAAGIVGKIDSVGSVVIPKEMMKSLGINNGDLIEFLLLTEEDVIIRKHKPYIKVLEDIHLTEDEIREKNAYNLNKIDETIRLLNNVKKLYKAYLGMD
;
A
#
# COMPACT_ATOMS: atom_id res chain seq x y z
N MET A 1 -5.32 7.51 17.98
CA MET A 1 -6.17 6.30 17.80
C MET A 1 -7.61 6.68 18.05
N ARG A 2 -8.57 6.16 17.28
CA ARG A 2 -10.01 6.38 17.52
C ARG A 2 -10.60 5.05 17.97
N ALA A 3 -11.10 4.97 19.19
CA ALA A 3 -11.74 3.76 19.69
C ALA A 3 -13.06 3.55 18.94
N ALA A 4 -13.22 2.41 18.26
CA ALA A 4 -14.48 2.09 17.60
C ALA A 4 -15.61 1.77 18.60
N GLY A 5 -15.27 1.46 19.86
CA GLY A 5 -16.24 1.11 20.91
C GLY A 5 -16.93 -0.25 20.70
N ILE A 6 -16.43 -1.06 19.78
CA ILE A 6 -17.00 -2.37 19.42
C ILE A 6 -16.19 -3.46 20.10
N VAL A 7 -16.89 -4.32 20.85
CA VAL A 7 -16.30 -5.49 21.51
C VAL A 7 -16.91 -6.75 20.90
N GLY A 8 -16.05 -7.66 20.43
CA GLY A 8 -16.44 -8.94 19.85
C GLY A 8 -15.72 -10.09 20.54
N LYS A 9 -16.22 -11.31 20.33
CA LYS A 9 -15.53 -12.53 20.75
C LYS A 9 -14.70 -13.07 19.57
N ILE A 10 -13.57 -13.67 19.90
CA ILE A 10 -12.79 -14.50 18.99
C ILE A 10 -13.47 -15.88 18.86
N ASP A 11 -13.42 -16.46 17.67
CA ASP A 11 -13.89 -17.84 17.48
C ASP A 11 -12.84 -18.87 17.96
N SER A 12 -13.16 -20.16 17.82
CA SER A 12 -12.28 -21.25 18.29
C SER A 12 -10.98 -21.41 17.49
N VAL A 13 -10.85 -20.77 16.34
CA VAL A 13 -9.67 -20.85 15.46
C VAL A 13 -8.87 -19.54 15.40
N GLY A 14 -9.38 -18.47 16.00
CA GLY A 14 -8.69 -17.19 16.10
C GLY A 14 -9.26 -16.08 15.21
N SER A 15 -10.38 -16.28 14.53
CA SER A 15 -10.97 -15.25 13.65
C SER A 15 -11.74 -14.21 14.46
N VAL A 16 -11.68 -12.96 13.98
CA VAL A 16 -12.47 -11.83 14.48
C VAL A 16 -13.35 -11.31 13.36
N VAL A 17 -14.60 -11.01 13.70
CA VAL A 17 -15.55 -10.41 12.75
C VAL A 17 -15.32 -8.90 12.67
N ILE A 18 -15.02 -8.39 11.47
CA ILE A 18 -14.99 -6.95 11.20
C ILE A 18 -16.41 -6.48 10.86
N PRO A 19 -16.99 -5.53 11.62
CA PRO A 19 -18.32 -5.00 11.33
C PRO A 19 -18.41 -4.41 9.92
N LYS A 20 -19.53 -4.64 9.23
CA LYS A 20 -19.74 -4.17 7.83
C LYS A 20 -19.55 -2.66 7.67
N GLU A 21 -19.91 -1.86 8.67
CA GLU A 21 -19.73 -0.41 8.64
C GLU A 21 -18.24 -0.01 8.63
N MET A 22 -17.42 -0.69 9.44
CA MET A 22 -15.97 -0.51 9.43
C MET A 22 -15.37 -0.95 8.10
N MET A 23 -15.82 -2.08 7.55
CA MET A 23 -15.38 -2.53 6.22
C MET A 23 -15.64 -1.47 5.14
N LYS A 24 -16.84 -0.88 5.12
CA LYS A 24 -17.19 0.21 4.18
C LYS A 24 -16.28 1.43 4.37
N SER A 25 -16.08 1.86 5.61
CA SER A 25 -15.23 3.02 5.95
C SER A 25 -13.76 2.81 5.54
N LEU A 26 -13.26 1.57 5.68
CA LEU A 26 -11.88 1.20 5.33
C LEU A 26 -11.71 0.78 3.86
N GLY A 27 -12.79 0.71 3.08
CA GLY A 27 -12.76 0.23 1.70
C GLY A 27 -12.32 -1.24 1.57
N ILE A 28 -12.67 -2.06 2.58
CA ILE A 28 -12.40 -3.49 2.63
C ILE A 28 -13.61 -4.24 2.07
N ASN A 29 -13.39 -5.07 1.06
CA ASN A 29 -14.38 -5.91 0.41
C ASN A 29 -14.07 -7.39 0.62
N ASN A 30 -15.05 -8.25 0.34
CA ASN A 30 -14.82 -9.69 0.34
C ASN A 30 -13.72 -10.05 -0.69
N GLY A 31 -12.76 -10.87 -0.28
CA GLY A 31 -11.60 -11.24 -1.09
C GLY A 31 -10.43 -10.26 -1.05
N ASP A 32 -10.56 -9.09 -0.41
CA ASP A 32 -9.42 -8.20 -0.21
C ASP A 32 -8.36 -8.86 0.69
N LEU A 33 -7.10 -8.70 0.32
CA LEU A 33 -5.98 -9.09 1.17
C LEU A 33 -5.87 -8.12 2.35
N ILE A 34 -5.69 -8.68 3.54
CA ILE A 34 -5.57 -7.94 4.80
C ILE A 34 -4.22 -8.25 5.42
N GLU A 35 -3.57 -7.21 5.94
CA GLU A 35 -2.31 -7.30 6.66
C GLU A 35 -2.55 -7.07 8.15
N PHE A 36 -1.96 -7.94 8.97
CA PHE A 36 -1.94 -7.83 10.42
C PHE A 36 -0.57 -7.34 10.85
N LEU A 37 -0.55 -6.28 11.64
CA LEU A 37 0.66 -5.65 12.17
C LEU A 37 0.57 -5.61 13.69
N LEU A 38 1.69 -5.86 14.36
CA LEU A 38 1.81 -5.66 15.80
C LEU A 38 2.33 -4.24 16.04
N LEU A 39 1.56 -3.43 16.77
CA LEU A 39 2.00 -2.10 17.21
C LEU A 39 2.76 -2.21 18.54
N THR A 40 2.25 -3.05 19.44
CA THR A 40 2.84 -3.42 20.73
C THR A 40 2.62 -4.93 20.93
N GLU A 41 3.00 -5.50 22.08
CA GLU A 41 2.71 -6.90 22.39
C GLU A 41 1.21 -7.18 22.57
N GLU A 42 0.41 -6.14 22.85
CA GLU A 42 -1.02 -6.25 23.14
C GLU A 42 -1.91 -5.68 22.02
N ASP A 43 -1.34 -4.88 21.12
CA ASP A 43 -2.07 -4.16 20.08
C ASP A 43 -1.83 -4.72 18.68
N VAL A 44 -2.93 -5.13 18.03
CA VAL A 44 -2.95 -5.51 16.62
C VAL A 44 -3.59 -4.40 15.79
N ILE A 45 -2.90 -3.99 14.72
CA ILE A 45 -3.45 -3.14 13.66
C ILE A 45 -3.79 -4.00 12.46
N ILE A 46 -4.99 -3.80 11.93
CA ILE A 46 -5.46 -4.43 10.70
C ILE A 46 -5.58 -3.35 9.63
N ARG A 47 -5.00 -3.58 8.44
CA ARG A 47 -5.15 -2.70 7.29
C ARG A 47 -5.28 -3.49 5.99
N LYS A 48 -5.88 -2.87 4.98
CA LYS A 48 -5.87 -3.41 3.61
C LYS A 48 -4.42 -3.59 3.16
N HIS A 49 -4.05 -4.83 2.81
CA HIS A 49 -2.73 -5.13 2.32
C HIS A 49 -2.56 -4.48 0.95
N LYS A 50 -1.51 -3.68 0.80
CA LYS A 50 -1.17 -2.99 -0.45
C LYS A 50 0.30 -3.30 -0.76
N PRO A 51 0.61 -4.46 -1.37
CA PRO A 51 1.98 -4.96 -1.52
C PRO A 51 2.90 -4.00 -2.30
N TYR A 52 2.30 -3.09 -3.06
CA TYR A 52 2.94 -2.27 -4.08
C TYR A 52 3.16 -0.79 -3.68
N ILE A 53 2.68 -0.34 -2.51
CA ILE A 53 2.99 1.03 -2.05
C ILE A 53 4.50 1.24 -1.97
N LYS A 54 5.22 0.26 -1.42
CA LYS A 54 6.68 0.32 -1.27
C LYS A 54 7.40 0.45 -2.62
N VAL A 55 6.99 -0.33 -3.62
CA VAL A 55 7.57 -0.25 -4.98
C VAL A 55 7.35 1.12 -5.61
N LEU A 56 6.18 1.73 -5.40
CA LEU A 56 5.89 3.06 -5.92
C LEU A 56 6.67 4.17 -5.20
N GLU A 57 6.90 4.03 -3.89
CA GLU A 57 7.77 4.92 -3.09
C GLU A 57 9.22 4.80 -3.56
N ASP A 58 9.74 3.58 -3.73
CA ASP A 58 11.10 3.31 -4.19
C ASP A 58 11.36 3.89 -5.61
N ILE A 59 10.36 3.84 -6.50
CA ILE A 59 10.44 4.49 -7.82
C ILE A 59 10.62 6.00 -7.69
N HIS A 60 9.92 6.65 -6.75
CA HIS A 60 9.99 8.11 -6.59
C HIS A 60 11.35 8.54 -6.02
N LEU A 61 11.88 7.80 -5.05
CA LEU A 61 13.24 8.01 -4.54
C LEU A 61 14.28 7.87 -5.65
N THR A 62 14.10 6.90 -6.54
CA THR A 62 14.97 6.69 -7.70
C THR A 62 14.90 7.87 -8.69
N GLU A 63 13.70 8.45 -8.94
CA GLU A 63 13.54 9.64 -9.78
C GLU A 63 14.31 10.84 -9.23
N ASP A 64 14.28 11.06 -7.92
CA ASP A 64 14.97 12.16 -7.25
C ASP A 64 16.49 11.98 -7.29
N GLU A 65 16.99 10.76 -7.03
CA GLU A 65 18.42 10.45 -7.15
C GLU A 65 18.95 10.64 -8.58
N ILE A 66 18.17 10.27 -9.59
CA ILE A 66 18.55 10.45 -11.00
C ILE A 66 18.70 11.94 -11.32
N ARG A 67 17.77 12.78 -10.84
CA ARG A 67 17.81 14.23 -11.05
C ARG A 67 19.02 14.86 -10.36
N GLU A 68 19.30 14.48 -9.12
CA GLU A 68 20.42 15.01 -8.34
C GLU A 68 21.78 14.65 -8.97
N LYS A 69 21.97 13.39 -9.39
CA LYS A 69 23.25 12.90 -9.93
C LYS A 69 23.51 13.30 -11.39
N ASN A 70 22.48 13.67 -12.17
CA ASN A 70 22.61 13.91 -13.62
C ASN A 70 22.29 15.36 -14.06
N ALA A 71 22.39 16.34 -13.16
CA ALA A 71 21.98 17.74 -13.39
C ALA A 71 22.51 18.40 -14.70
N TYR A 72 23.57 17.87 -15.32
CA TYR A 72 24.17 18.41 -16.55
C TYR A 72 23.76 17.67 -17.85
N ASN A 73 22.93 16.63 -17.80
CA ASN A 73 22.57 15.81 -18.97
C ASN A 73 21.04 15.58 -19.09
N LEU A 74 20.32 16.70 -19.24
CA LEU A 74 18.85 16.78 -19.17
C LEU A 74 18.11 15.80 -20.10
N ASN A 75 18.58 15.61 -21.34
CA ASN A 75 17.89 14.72 -22.31
C ASN A 75 17.86 13.24 -21.85
N LYS A 76 18.91 12.78 -21.15
CA LYS A 76 18.97 11.40 -20.62
C LYS A 76 18.09 11.23 -19.39
N ILE A 77 17.91 12.29 -18.60
CA ILE A 77 17.02 12.30 -17.43
C ILE A 77 15.57 12.12 -17.88
N ASP A 78 15.12 12.91 -18.86
CA ASP A 78 13.73 12.88 -19.32
C ASP A 78 13.34 11.53 -19.93
N GLU A 79 14.25 10.93 -20.71
CA GLU A 79 14.04 9.58 -21.27
C GLU A 79 13.94 8.53 -20.16
N THR A 80 14.80 8.60 -19.14
CA THR A 80 14.81 7.67 -18.01
C THR A 80 13.54 7.79 -17.17
N ILE A 81 13.10 9.02 -16.87
CA ILE A 81 11.85 9.29 -16.15
C ILE A 81 10.65 8.77 -16.96
N ARG A 82 10.65 8.95 -18.28
CA ARG A 82 9.58 8.43 -19.14
C ARG A 82 9.50 6.89 -19.07
N LEU A 83 10.64 6.21 -19.13
CA LEU A 83 10.70 4.75 -19.03
C LEU A 83 10.23 4.25 -17.66
N LEU A 84 10.63 4.91 -16.57
CA LEU A 84 10.16 4.60 -15.21
C LEU A 84 8.64 4.75 -15.09
N ASN A 85 8.08 5.81 -15.65
CA ASN A 85 6.63 6.02 -15.64
C ASN A 85 5.87 4.98 -16.47
N ASN A 86 6.45 4.50 -17.58
CA ASN A 86 5.89 3.39 -18.34
C ASN A 86 5.89 2.08 -17.55
N VAL A 87 6.99 1.75 -16.87
CA VAL A 87 7.08 0.58 -15.99
C VAL A 87 6.05 0.68 -14.86
N LYS A 88 5.93 1.84 -14.23
CA LYS A 88 4.92 2.13 -13.20
C LYS A 88 3.49 1.90 -13.71
N LYS A 89 3.19 2.33 -14.94
CA LYS A 89 1.88 2.13 -15.57
C LYS A 89 1.60 0.66 -15.87
N LEU A 90 2.56 -0.06 -16.46
CA LEU A 90 2.44 -1.50 -16.74
C LEU A 90 2.22 -2.32 -15.46
N TYR A 91 2.94 -1.98 -14.40
CA TYR A 91 2.82 -2.66 -13.12
C TYR A 91 1.45 -2.43 -12.47
N LYS A 92 0.91 -1.21 -12.55
CA LYS A 92 -0.47 -0.92 -12.10
C LYS A 92 -1.52 -1.75 -12.87
N ALA A 93 -1.38 -1.84 -14.18
CA ALA A 93 -2.29 -2.63 -15.02
C ALA A 93 -2.22 -4.13 -14.71
N TYR A 94 -1.02 -4.69 -14.53
CA TYR A 94 -0.82 -6.09 -14.12
C TYR A 94 -1.53 -6.42 -12.79
N LEU A 95 -1.56 -5.44 -11.88
CA LEU A 95 -2.20 -5.57 -10.57
C LEU A 95 -3.70 -5.23 -10.58
N GLY A 96 -4.29 -4.89 -11.74
CA GLY A 96 -5.71 -4.53 -11.86
C GLY A 96 -6.07 -3.23 -11.13
N MET A 97 -5.12 -2.28 -11.04
CA MET A 97 -5.27 -1.01 -10.33
C MET A 97 -5.56 0.18 -11.27
N ASP A 98 -6.29 -0.06 -12.35
CA ASP A 98 -6.65 0.96 -13.36
C ASP A 98 -7.55 2.06 -12.81
#